data_AF-A0A382L3B7-F1
#
_entry.id   AF-A0A382L3B7-F1
#
_cell.length_a   1.000
_cell.length_b   1.000
_cell.length_c   1.000
_cell.angle_alpha   90.00
_cell.angle_beta   90.00
_cell.angle_gamma   90.00
#
_symmetry.space_group_name_H-M   'P 1'
#
loop_
_entity.id
_entity.type
_entity.pdbx_description
1 polymer ?
#
loop_
_entity_poly.entity_id
_entity_poly.type
_entity_poly.pdbx_seq_one_letter_code
_entity_poly.pdbx_strand_id
1 'polypeptide(L)'
;MKKSQIIMIVGSLCLLVLFILPMWTITLGAPQYPEPIGMNIWINKITDMNPNDLKNINLMNHYIGMEEIPEYIKEFDYFPIIVLFMSLLGVMFGFLGKRKLYISWFVLMSIIGSVGMYDFWLWEYDYGH
;
A
#
# COMPACT_ATOMS: atom_id res chain seq x y z
N MET A 1 22.26 -8.15 22.19
CA MET A 1 21.87 -8.39 20.78
C MET A 1 22.84 -7.68 19.86
N LYS A 2 23.23 -8.27 18.73
CA LYS A 2 24.12 -7.62 17.75
C LYS A 2 23.36 -6.47 17.06
N LYS A 3 24.09 -5.44 16.60
CA LYS A 3 23.49 -4.31 15.85
C LYS A 3 22.63 -4.79 14.67
N SER A 4 23.08 -5.82 13.94
CA SER A 4 22.34 -6.41 12.83
C SER A 4 20.99 -7.02 13.24
N GLN A 5 20.87 -7.58 14.44
CA GLN A 5 19.61 -8.13 14.94
C GLN A 5 18.62 -7.02 15.28
N ILE A 6 19.11 -5.94 15.88
CA ILE A 6 18.30 -4.77 16.22
C ILE A 6 17.75 -4.13 14.94
N ILE A 7 18.61 -3.92 13.94
CA ILE A 7 18.21 -3.35 12.64
C ILE A 7 17.15 -4.24 11.96
N MET A 8 17.33 -5.56 11.97
CA MET A 8 16.33 -6.47 11.40
C MET A 8 14.97 -6.34 12.07
N ILE A 9 14.94 -6.37 13.42
CA ILE A 9 13.70 -6.30 14.20
C ILE A 9 13.01 -4.96 13.96
N VAL A 10 13.73 -3.85 14.14
CA VAL A 10 13.18 -2.51 13.97
C VAL A 10 12.70 -2.31 12.53
N GLY A 11 13.50 -2.71 11.53
CA GLY A 11 13.11 -2.60 10.12
C GLY A 11 11.85 -3.40 9.79
N SER A 12 11.70 -4.62 10.33
CA SER A 12 10.50 -5.43 10.14
C SER A 12 9.27 -4.86 10.85
N LEU A 13 9.44 -4.17 11.99
CA LEU A 13 8.35 -3.50 12.70
C LEU A 13 7.91 -2.21 12.01
N CYS A 14 8.78 -1.53 11.26
CA CYS A 14 8.40 -0.35 10.46
C CYS A 14 7.30 -0.66 9.44
N LEU A 15 7.17 -1.92 8.99
CA LEU A 15 6.06 -2.34 8.12
C LEU A 15 4.68 -2.09 8.75
N LEU A 16 4.57 -2.11 10.08
CA LEU A 16 3.32 -1.89 10.79
C LEU A 16 2.81 -0.44 10.69
N VAL A 17 3.64 0.50 10.23
CA VAL A 17 3.22 1.89 9.99
C VAL A 17 2.11 1.96 8.92
N LEU A 18 2.07 1.00 7.98
CA LEU A 18 1.04 0.91 6.93
C LEU A 18 -0.38 0.74 7.48
N PHE A 19 -0.55 0.38 8.76
CA PHE A 19 -1.86 0.29 9.41
C PHE A 19 -2.36 1.62 9.97
N ILE A 20 -1.50 2.63 10.04
CA ILE A 20 -1.78 3.92 10.69
C ILE A 20 -1.73 5.07 9.68
N LEU A 21 -0.92 4.93 8.63
CA LEU A 21 -0.79 5.91 7.56
C LEU A 21 -1.29 5.34 6.23
N PRO A 22 -1.82 6.17 5.33
CA PRO A 22 -2.11 5.74 3.98
C PRO A 22 -0.81 5.28 3.30
N MET A 23 -0.91 4.22 2.51
CA MET A 23 0.21 3.73 1.70
C MET A 23 0.52 4.69 0.56
N TRP A 24 -0.54 5.32 0.03
CA TRP A 24 -0.45 6.28 -1.08
C TRP A 24 -1.60 7.29 -1.01
N THR A 25 -1.38 8.47 -1.57
CA THR A 25 -2.40 9.50 -1.73
C THR A 25 -2.34 10.02 -3.15
N ILE A 26 -3.49 10.05 -3.83
CA ILE A 26 -3.63 10.61 -5.17
C ILE A 26 -4.35 11.95 -5.04
N THR A 27 -3.75 12.99 -5.61
CA THR A 27 -4.33 14.34 -5.65
C THR A 27 -4.47 14.77 -7.10
N LEU A 28 -5.68 15.18 -7.46
CA LEU A 28 -6.05 15.62 -8.81
C LEU A 28 -6.38 17.11 -8.77
N GLY A 29 -5.60 17.88 -9.53
CA GLY A 29 -5.87 19.30 -9.76
C GLY A 29 -6.63 19.47 -11.07
N ALA A 30 -7.78 20.13 -11.02
CA ALA A 30 -8.59 20.42 -12.20
C ALA A 30 -9.16 21.84 -12.13
N PRO A 31 -9.24 22.60 -13.24
CA PRO A 31 -9.78 23.96 -13.26
C PRO A 31 -11.21 24.09 -12.71
N GLN A 32 -11.97 22.99 -12.73
CA GLN A 32 -13.36 22.91 -12.30
C GLN A 32 -13.53 22.86 -10.77
N TYR A 33 -12.49 22.44 -10.04
CA TYR A 33 -12.51 22.31 -8.58
C TYR A 33 -11.59 23.38 -7.95
N PRO A 34 -12.13 24.29 -7.11
CA PRO A 34 -11.31 25.33 -6.46
C PRO A 34 -10.21 24.75 -5.56
N GLU A 35 -10.54 23.64 -4.89
CA GLU A 35 -9.61 22.85 -4.08
C GLU A 35 -9.31 21.53 -4.80
N PRO A 36 -8.08 21.00 -4.71
CA PRO A 36 -7.75 19.69 -5.28
C PRO A 36 -8.62 18.59 -4.67
N ILE A 37 -9.11 17.70 -5.52
CA ILE A 37 -9.82 16.49 -5.09
C ILE A 37 -8.84 15.31 -5.02
N GLY A 38 -9.12 14.30 -4.22
CA GLY A 38 -8.21 13.17 -4.13
C GLY A 38 -8.73 11.99 -3.32
N MET A 39 -7.88 10.98 -3.20
CA MET A 39 -8.15 9.80 -2.39
C MET A 39 -6.92 9.29 -1.66
N ASN A 40 -7.16 8.69 -0.49
CA ASN A 40 -6.17 8.03 0.32
C ASN A 40 -6.33 6.51 0.18
N ILE A 41 -5.24 5.84 -0.19
CA ILE A 41 -5.19 4.39 -0.35
C ILE A 41 -4.52 3.82 0.89
N TRP A 42 -5.31 3.12 1.70
CA TRP A 42 -4.88 2.43 2.89
C TRP A 42 -4.60 0.97 2.57
N ILE A 43 -3.91 0.28 3.47
CA ILE A 43 -3.61 -1.16 3.32
C ILE A 43 -4.86 -2.03 3.14
N ASN A 44 -6.04 -1.55 3.55
CA ASN A 44 -7.28 -2.31 3.57
C ASN A 44 -8.51 -1.58 3.01
N LYS A 45 -8.37 -0.37 2.48
CA LYS A 45 -9.50 0.45 1.99
C LYS A 45 -9.02 1.64 1.19
N ILE A 46 -9.93 2.24 0.43
CA ILE A 46 -9.77 3.59 -0.14
C ILE A 46 -10.69 4.53 0.63
N THR A 47 -10.23 5.75 0.92
CA THR A 47 -11.06 6.79 1.52
C THR A 47 -10.90 8.11 0.78
N ASP A 48 -11.91 8.95 0.91
CA ASP A 48 -11.86 10.35 0.50
C ASP A 48 -10.63 11.09 1.06
N MET A 49 -10.08 12.02 0.27
CA MET A 49 -9.18 13.05 0.78
C MET A 49 -10.00 14.20 1.38
N ASN A 50 -10.98 14.70 0.64
CA ASN A 50 -12.03 15.61 1.13
C ASN A 50 -13.42 14.98 0.95
N PRO A 51 -14.45 15.43 1.71
CA PRO A 51 -15.77 14.83 1.67
C PRO A 51 -16.37 14.74 0.25
N ASN A 52 -16.72 13.52 -0.18
CA ASN A 52 -17.29 13.18 -1.50
C ASN A 52 -16.30 13.20 -2.68
N ASP A 53 -14.99 13.26 -2.44
CA ASP A 53 -14.01 13.26 -3.53
C ASP A 53 -14.09 12.00 -4.37
N LEU A 54 -14.18 10.79 -3.79
CA LEU A 54 -14.29 9.54 -4.54
C LEU A 54 -15.51 9.53 -5.46
N LYS A 55 -16.64 10.05 -4.98
CA LYS A 55 -17.86 10.17 -5.79
C LYS A 55 -17.66 11.13 -6.97
N ASN A 56 -17.00 12.26 -6.72
CA ASN A 56 -16.69 13.25 -7.76
C ASN A 56 -15.72 12.68 -8.80
N ILE A 57 -14.70 11.93 -8.35
CA ILE A 57 -13.74 11.25 -9.22
C ILE A 57 -14.47 10.21 -10.08
N ASN A 58 -15.28 9.34 -9.50
CA ASN A 58 -16.04 8.34 -10.27
C ASN A 58 -17.02 8.98 -11.26
N LEU A 59 -17.66 10.09 -10.89
CA LEU A 59 -18.51 10.84 -11.81
C LEU A 59 -17.70 11.37 -13.00
N MET A 60 -16.49 11.88 -12.75
CA MET A 60 -15.60 12.33 -13.81
C MET A 60 -15.15 11.17 -14.69
N ASN A 61 -14.72 10.04 -14.10
CA ASN A 61 -14.33 8.82 -14.81
C ASN A 61 -15.43 8.35 -15.76
N HIS A 62 -16.68 8.33 -15.30
CA HIS A 62 -17.84 7.99 -16.13
C HIS A 62 -17.96 8.89 -17.37
N TYR A 63 -17.70 10.20 -17.26
CA TYR A 63 -17.77 11.12 -18.39
C TYR A 63 -16.59 11.02 -19.36
N ILE A 64 -15.42 10.58 -18.89
CA ILE A 64 -14.22 10.39 -19.73
C ILE A 64 -14.03 8.93 -20.20
N GLY A 65 -14.95 8.05 -19.81
CA GLY A 65 -14.95 6.64 -20.22
C GLY A 65 -14.01 5.74 -19.43
N MET A 66 -13.51 6.18 -18.27
CA MET A 66 -12.72 5.35 -17.36
C MET A 66 -13.62 4.53 -16.43
N GLU A 67 -13.08 3.44 -15.88
CA GLU A 67 -13.81 2.60 -14.92
C GLU A 67 -14.07 3.32 -13.59
N GLU A 68 -15.15 2.95 -12.91
CA GLU A 68 -15.43 3.42 -11.56
C GLU A 68 -14.48 2.74 -10.57
N ILE A 69 -13.85 3.54 -9.71
CA ILE A 69 -13.04 3.04 -8.61
C ILE A 69 -13.98 2.28 -7.66
N PRO A 70 -13.77 0.98 -7.44
CA PRO A 70 -14.64 0.19 -6.60
C PRO A 70 -14.45 0.54 -5.12
N GLU A 71 -15.52 0.45 -4.34
CA GLU A 71 -15.47 0.66 -2.89
C GLU A 71 -14.65 -0.42 -2.16
N TYR A 72 -14.53 -1.59 -2.79
CA TYR A 72 -13.83 -2.75 -2.25
C TYR A 72 -13.02 -3.46 -3.34
N ILE A 73 -11.78 -3.78 -3.00
CA ILE A 73 -10.80 -4.48 -3.83
C ILE A 73 -10.37 -5.72 -3.03
N LYS A 74 -10.34 -6.90 -3.65
CA LYS A 74 -10.09 -8.17 -2.93
C LYS A 74 -8.71 -8.21 -2.28
N GLU A 75 -7.77 -7.52 -2.89
CA GLU A 75 -6.38 -7.38 -2.48
C GLU A 75 -6.24 -6.76 -1.08
N PHE A 76 -7.22 -5.96 -0.65
CA PHE A 76 -7.31 -5.41 0.70
C PHE A 76 -7.49 -6.46 1.81
N ASP A 77 -7.94 -7.67 1.49
CA ASP A 77 -7.96 -8.76 2.46
C ASP A 77 -6.58 -9.40 2.62
N TYR A 78 -5.75 -9.37 1.57
CA TYR A 78 -4.45 -10.04 1.55
C TYR A 78 -3.32 -9.14 2.06
N PHE A 79 -3.31 -7.85 1.72
CA PHE A 79 -2.21 -6.95 2.12
C PHE A 79 -1.98 -6.89 3.64
N PRO A 80 -3.01 -6.72 4.50
CA PRO A 80 -2.80 -6.71 5.95
C PRO A 80 -2.18 -8.01 6.46
N ILE A 81 -2.64 -9.14 5.95
CA ILE A 81 -2.15 -10.47 6.34
C ILE A 81 -0.68 -10.64 5.94
N ILE A 82 -0.33 -10.27 4.71
CA ILE A 82 1.04 -10.34 4.18
C ILE A 82 1.98 -9.46 4.99
N VAL A 83 1.58 -8.22 5.29
CA VAL A 83 2.40 -7.27 6.06
C VAL A 83 2.62 -7.75 7.49
N LEU A 84 1.57 -8.24 8.17
CA LEU A 84 1.69 -8.82 9.51
C LEU A 84 2.61 -10.04 9.51
N PHE A 85 2.41 -10.94 8.54
CA PHE A 85 3.25 -12.13 8.38
C PHE A 85 4.73 -11.76 8.18
N MET A 86 5.03 -10.83 7.28
CA MET A 86 6.40 -10.41 6.99
C MET A 86 7.04 -9.66 8.17
N SER A 87 6.26 -8.89 8.92
CA SER A 87 6.73 -8.24 10.14
C SER A 87 7.10 -9.29 11.21
N LEU A 88 6.20 -10.23 11.51
CA LEU A 88 6.44 -11.31 12.48
C LEU A 88 7.63 -12.19 12.09
N LEU A 89 7.72 -12.55 10.80
CA LEU A 89 8.82 -13.35 10.26
C LEU A 89 10.16 -12.61 10.40
N GLY A 90 10.17 -11.30 10.14
CA GLY A 90 11.35 -10.46 10.26
C GLY A 90 11.84 -10.34 11.72
N VAL A 91 10.91 -10.15 12.65
CA VAL A 91 11.20 -10.14 14.10
C VAL A 91 11.79 -11.49 14.54
N MET A 92 11.16 -12.60 14.14
CA MET A 92 11.62 -13.95 14.46
C MET A 92 13.05 -14.21 13.93
N PHE A 93 13.32 -13.84 12.68
CA PHE A 93 14.66 -13.98 12.10
C PHE A 93 15.68 -13.06 12.80
N GLY A 94 15.25 -11.86 13.20
CA GLY A 94 16.02 -10.94 14.02
C GLY A 94 16.60 -11.59 15.27
N PHE A 95 15.75 -12.31 16.02
CA PHE A 95 16.19 -13.06 17.21
C PHE A 95 17.14 -14.21 16.87
N LEU A 96 16.91 -14.95 15.76
CA LEU A 96 17.79 -16.05 15.33
C LEU A 96 19.19 -15.59 14.88
N GLY A 97 19.33 -14.37 14.36
CA GLY A 97 20.64 -13.75 14.11
C GLY A 97 21.47 -14.34 12.96
N LYS A 98 20.86 -15.14 12.07
CA LYS A 98 21.56 -15.83 10.97
C LYS A 98 21.51 -15.02 9.68
N ARG A 99 22.68 -14.69 9.09
CA ARG A 99 22.79 -13.91 7.83
C ARG A 99 21.94 -14.47 6.69
N LYS A 100 21.89 -15.80 6.53
CA LYS A 100 21.08 -16.44 5.48
C LYS A 100 19.59 -16.14 5.59
N LEU A 101 19.06 -16.02 6.82
CA LEU A 101 17.65 -15.69 7.06
C LEU A 101 17.33 -14.23 6.69
N TYR A 102 18.27 -13.32 6.93
CA TYR A 102 18.08 -11.91 6.53
C TYR A 102 18.04 -11.76 5.02
N ILE A 103 18.94 -12.46 4.32
CA ILE A 103 18.95 -12.47 2.86
C ILE A 103 17.67 -13.13 2.32
N SER A 104 17.21 -14.25 2.89
CA SER A 104 15.97 -14.89 2.42
C SER A 104 14.75 -14.00 2.64
N TRP A 105 14.67 -13.33 3.80
CA TRP A 105 13.59 -12.39 4.08
C TRP A 105 13.61 -11.19 3.14
N PHE A 106 14.80 -10.65 2.86
CA PHE A 106 14.96 -9.54 1.91
C PHE A 106 14.50 -9.95 0.51
N VAL A 107 14.96 -11.09 -0.01
CA VAL A 107 14.54 -11.60 -1.33
C VAL A 107 13.02 -11.82 -1.37
N LEU A 108 12.44 -12.42 -0.33
CA LEU A 108 11.01 -12.63 -0.24
C LEU A 108 10.24 -11.30 -0.23
N MET A 109 10.68 -10.32 0.57
CA MET A 109 10.09 -8.98 0.57
C MET A 109 10.19 -8.29 -0.77
N SER A 110 11.33 -8.40 -1.46
CA SER A 110 11.51 -7.80 -2.79
C SER A 110 10.53 -8.40 -3.80
N ILE A 111 10.35 -9.73 -3.80
CA ILE A 111 9.40 -10.39 -4.69
C ILE A 111 7.97 -9.93 -4.40
N ILE A 112 7.54 -9.99 -3.13
CA ILE A 112 6.19 -9.56 -2.71
C ILE A 112 5.96 -8.09 -3.03
N GLY A 113 6.93 -7.23 -2.72
CA GLY A 113 6.88 -5.80 -3.01
C GLY A 113 6.78 -5.52 -4.50
N SER A 114 7.55 -6.21 -5.34
CA SER A 114 7.45 -6.07 -6.80
C SER A 114 6.09 -6.51 -7.34
N VAL A 115 5.51 -7.60 -6.80
CA VAL A 115 4.16 -8.03 -7.16
C VAL A 115 3.13 -6.98 -6.75
N GLY A 116 3.22 -6.43 -5.54
CA GLY A 116 2.33 -5.37 -5.07
C GLY A 116 2.44 -4.08 -5.91
N MET A 117 3.64 -3.69 -6.33
CA MET A 117 3.83 -2.54 -7.22
C MET A 117 3.26 -2.78 -8.62
N TYR A 118 3.38 -4.00 -9.13
CA TYR A 118 2.78 -4.37 -10.42
C TYR A 118 1.25 -4.37 -10.35
N ASP A 119 0.70 -4.89 -9.26
CA ASP A 119 -0.75 -4.87 -9.00
C ASP A 119 -1.26 -3.43 -8.87
N PHE A 120 -0.55 -2.58 -8.14
CA PHE A 120 -0.86 -1.15 -8.04
C PHE A 120 -0.81 -0.44 -9.40
N TRP A 121 0.16 -0.78 -10.27
CA TRP A 121 0.22 -0.25 -11.63
C TRP A 121 -0.99 -0.65 -12.47
N LEU A 122 -1.51 -1.87 -12.30
CA LEU A 122 -2.75 -2.29 -12.98
C LEU A 122 -3.95 -1.44 -12.52
N TRP A 123 -4.04 -1.10 -11.23
CA TRP A 123 -5.11 -0.22 -10.75
C TRP A 123 -5.02 1.17 -11.37
N GLU A 124 -3.82 1.75 -11.45
CA GLU A 124 -3.63 3.04 -12.10
C GLU A 124 -3.97 3.00 -13.59
N TYR A 125 -3.74 1.86 -14.26
CA TYR A 125 -4.10 1.67 -15.67
C TYR A 125 -5.61 1.56 -15.86
N ASP A 126 -6.31 0.77 -15.04
CA ASP A 126 -7.75 0.53 -15.17
C ASP A 126 -8.58 1.77 -14.74
N TYR A 127 -8.13 2.50 -13.70
CA TYR A 127 -8.89 3.59 -13.09
C TYR A 127 -8.35 4.99 -13.36
N GLY A 128 -7.20 5.14 -14.04
CA GLY A 128 -6.49 6.41 -14.15
C GLY A 128 -5.80 6.71 -15.49
N HIS A 129 -5.96 5.87 -16.52
CA HIS A 129 -5.41 6.11 -17.87
C HIS A 129 -6.46 6.61 -18.86
#